data_AF-B0L631-F1
#
_entry.id   AF-B0L631-F1
#
_cell.length_a   1.000
_cell.length_b   1.000
_cell.length_c   1.000
_cell.angle_alpha   90.00
_cell.angle_beta   90.00
_cell.angle_gamma   90.00
#
_symmetry.space_group_name_H-M   'P 1'
#
loop_
_entity.id
_entity.type
_entity.pdbx_description
1 polymer ?
#
loop_
_entity_poly.entity_id
_entity_poly.type
_entity_poly.pdbx_seq_one_letter_code
_entity_poly.pdbx_strand_id
1 'polypeptide(L)'
;QPLSWRQKYGWTAFCGPVGPQGRDSCGKCLRVTNTATGSQVTVRIVDQCSNGGLDLDVNVFNQLDTNGQGNQQGHLTVNYTFVN
;
A
#
# COMPACT_ATOMS: atom_id res chain seq x y z
N GLN A 1 -2.20 -19.31 5.21
CA GLN A 1 -2.96 -18.80 4.05
C GLN A 1 -2.43 -19.45 2.76
N PRO A 2 -3.29 -19.93 1.85
CA PRO A 2 -2.89 -20.55 0.58
C PRO A 2 -2.05 -19.62 -0.31
N LEU A 3 -1.34 -20.20 -1.29
CA LEU A 3 -0.55 -19.41 -2.25
C LEU A 3 -1.44 -18.44 -3.06
N SER A 4 -2.58 -18.93 -3.55
CA SER A 4 -3.56 -18.11 -4.28
C SER A 4 -4.04 -16.89 -3.49
N TRP A 5 -4.22 -17.04 -2.17
CA TRP A 5 -4.58 -15.91 -1.30
C TRP A 5 -3.44 -14.90 -1.15
N ARG A 6 -2.20 -15.40 -0.98
CA ARG A 6 -0.99 -14.59 -0.80
C ARG A 6 -0.64 -13.78 -2.06
N GLN A 7 -0.90 -14.35 -3.24
CA GLN A 7 -0.61 -13.73 -4.54
C GLN A 7 -1.76 -12.89 -5.12
N LYS A 8 -2.94 -12.86 -4.47
CA LYS A 8 -4.12 -12.15 -5.00
C LYS A 8 -3.89 -10.65 -5.18
N TYR A 9 -3.12 -10.02 -4.30
CA TYR A 9 -2.84 -8.58 -4.30
C TYR A 9 -1.37 -8.32 -4.04
N GLY A 10 -0.86 -7.18 -4.54
CA GLY A 10 0.47 -6.68 -4.20
C GLY A 10 0.60 -6.39 -2.71
N TRP A 11 1.83 -6.35 -2.21
CA TRP A 11 2.11 -6.30 -0.78
C TRP A 11 2.47 -4.88 -0.30
N THR A 12 2.20 -4.64 0.98
CA THR A 12 2.63 -3.43 1.68
C THR A 12 2.87 -3.69 3.16
N ALA A 13 3.77 -2.92 3.77
CA ALA A 13 3.79 -2.70 5.21
C ALA A 13 2.88 -1.52 5.57
N PHE A 14 2.19 -1.57 6.71
CA PHE A 14 1.27 -0.51 7.14
C PHE A 14 1.56 0.02 8.54
N CYS A 15 1.65 1.34 8.64
CA CYS A 15 1.82 2.09 9.88
C CYS A 15 1.19 3.49 9.75
N GLY A 16 0.10 3.58 8.96
CA GLY A 16 -0.62 4.82 8.70
C GLY A 16 -1.36 5.35 9.93
N PRO A 17 -1.68 6.66 9.94
CA PRO A 17 -2.20 7.35 11.12
C PRO A 17 -3.61 6.91 11.54
N VAL A 18 -4.38 6.29 10.63
CA VAL A 18 -5.78 5.89 10.88
C VAL A 18 -6.00 4.44 10.48
N GLY A 19 -6.51 3.64 11.42
CA GLY A 19 -6.87 2.23 11.22
C GLY A 19 -6.11 1.29 12.16
N PRO A 20 -6.44 -0.02 12.14
CA PRO A 20 -5.72 -1.02 12.90
C PRO A 20 -4.26 -1.10 12.46
N GLN A 21 -3.34 -1.34 13.39
CA GLN A 21 -1.91 -1.48 13.12
C GLN A 21 -1.37 -2.82 13.66
N GLY A 22 -0.17 -3.18 13.23
CA GLY A 22 0.52 -4.40 13.65
C GLY A 22 -0.32 -5.65 13.41
N ARG A 23 -0.46 -6.48 14.45
CA ARG A 23 -1.16 -7.77 14.34
C ARG A 23 -2.61 -7.65 13.85
N ASP A 24 -3.29 -6.56 14.17
CA ASP A 24 -4.70 -6.37 13.82
C ASP A 24 -4.92 -5.91 12.38
N SER A 25 -3.85 -5.50 11.68
CA SER A 25 -3.89 -5.12 10.26
C SER A 25 -3.46 -6.25 9.33
N CYS A 26 -2.69 -7.23 9.83
CA CYS A 26 -2.20 -8.37 9.07
C CYS A 26 -3.30 -9.03 8.22
N GLY A 27 -3.07 -9.07 6.90
CA GLY A 27 -3.95 -9.72 5.93
C GLY A 27 -5.12 -8.88 5.44
N LYS A 28 -5.40 -7.70 6.03
CA LYS A 28 -6.40 -6.75 5.52
C LYS A 28 -5.94 -6.12 4.20
N CYS A 29 -6.89 -5.58 3.46
CA CYS A 29 -6.64 -4.95 2.16
C CYS A 29 -6.87 -3.44 2.22
N LEU A 30 -6.08 -2.70 1.46
CA LEU A 30 -6.24 -1.26 1.26
C LEU A 30 -6.44 -0.97 -0.23
N ARG A 31 -7.40 -0.11 -0.56
CA ARG A 31 -7.38 0.61 -1.85
C ARG A 31 -6.53 1.87 -1.67
N VAL A 32 -5.39 1.91 -2.37
CA VAL A 32 -4.44 3.02 -2.33
C VAL A 32 -4.61 3.84 -3.60
N THR A 33 -4.64 5.16 -3.46
CA THR A 33 -4.82 6.12 -4.57
C THR A 33 -3.69 7.15 -4.54
N ASN A 34 -2.94 7.27 -5.63
CA ASN A 34 -1.97 8.35 -5.81
C ASN A 34 -2.72 9.68 -5.95
N THR A 35 -2.43 10.65 -5.08
CA THR A 35 -3.14 11.94 -5.08
C THR A 35 -2.79 12.82 -6.28
N ALA A 36 -1.62 12.63 -6.89
CA ALA A 36 -1.17 13.43 -8.03
C ALA A 36 -1.77 12.95 -9.36
N THR A 37 -1.95 11.64 -9.52
CA THR A 37 -2.35 11.05 -10.82
C THR A 37 -3.73 10.40 -10.79
N GLY A 38 -4.28 10.14 -9.60
CA GLY A 38 -5.52 9.39 -9.44
C GLY A 38 -5.39 7.89 -9.68
N SER A 39 -4.19 7.38 -10.01
CA SER A 39 -3.93 5.94 -10.17
C SER A 39 -4.24 5.18 -8.89
N GLN A 40 -4.81 3.97 -9.01
CA GLN A 40 -5.26 3.18 -7.87
C GLN A 40 -4.82 1.73 -7.96
N VAL A 41 -4.56 1.11 -6.81
CA VAL A 41 -4.26 -0.31 -6.68
C VAL A 41 -4.80 -0.84 -5.35
N THR A 42 -5.20 -2.11 -5.32
CA THR A 42 -5.54 -2.81 -4.07
C THR A 42 -4.33 -3.60 -3.61
N VAL A 43 -3.93 -3.40 -2.37
CA VAL A 43 -2.79 -4.08 -1.73
C VAL A 43 -3.23 -4.84 -0.49
N ARG A 44 -2.42 -5.80 -0.08
CA ARG A 44 -2.56 -6.54 1.17
C ARG A 44 -1.47 -6.13 2.15
N ILE A 45 -1.87 -5.87 3.39
CA ILE A 45 -0.96 -5.61 4.50
C ILE A 45 -0.34 -6.93 4.95
N VAL A 46 0.99 -7.04 4.84
CA VAL A 46 1.74 -8.25 5.24
C VAL A 46 2.82 -7.97 6.27
N ASP A 47 3.09 -6.69 6.54
CA ASP A 47 4.15 -6.26 7.44
C ASP A 47 3.78 -4.94 8.17
N GLN A 48 4.59 -4.55 9.15
CA GLN A 48 4.48 -3.30 9.88
C GLN A 48 5.70 -2.42 9.63
N CYS A 49 5.46 -1.17 9.22
CA CYS A 49 6.50 -0.14 9.07
C CYS A 49 6.58 0.78 10.30
N SER A 50 7.53 1.73 10.27
CA SER A 50 7.70 2.76 11.33
C SER A 50 7.86 4.19 10.78
N ASN A 51 7.43 4.44 9.53
CA ASN A 51 7.57 5.72 8.83
C ASN A 51 6.26 6.53 8.72
N GLY A 52 5.19 6.09 9.39
CA GLY A 52 3.91 6.83 9.47
C GLY A 52 2.99 6.69 8.26
N GLY A 53 3.18 5.69 7.40
CA GLY A 53 2.40 5.54 6.17
C GLY A 53 2.30 4.10 5.66
N LEU A 54 2.70 3.93 4.41
CA LEU A 54 2.75 2.65 3.70
C LEU A 54 4.18 2.45 3.19
N ASP A 55 4.69 1.23 3.31
CA ASP A 55 5.87 0.80 2.57
C ASP A 55 5.39 -0.15 1.47
N LEU A 56 5.40 0.30 0.22
CA LEU A 56 4.86 -0.46 -0.91
C LEU A 56 5.95 -1.32 -1.51
N ASP A 57 5.64 -2.57 -1.85
CA ASP A 57 6.51 -3.35 -2.73
C ASP A 57 6.73 -2.56 -4.05
N VAL A 58 7.93 -2.62 -4.60
CA VAL A 58 8.37 -1.80 -5.75
C VAL A 58 7.45 -1.95 -6.96
N ASN A 59 6.92 -3.16 -7.18
CA ASN A 59 5.99 -3.41 -8.28
C ASN A 59 4.65 -2.70 -8.10
N VAL A 60 4.21 -2.48 -6.86
CA VAL A 60 3.00 -1.70 -6.54
C VAL A 60 3.31 -0.21 -6.64
N PHE A 61 4.45 0.24 -6.11
CA PHE A 61 4.88 1.63 -6.22
C PHE A 61 4.91 2.09 -7.67
N ASN A 62 5.53 1.30 -8.56
CA ASN A 62 5.62 1.60 -9.99
C ASN A 62 4.26 1.64 -10.70
N GLN A 63 3.26 0.86 -10.25
CA GLN A 63 1.89 0.93 -10.78
C GLN A 63 1.19 2.25 -10.41
N LEU A 64 1.52 2.83 -9.26
CA LEU A 64 0.96 4.09 -8.79
C LEU A 64 1.71 5.31 -9.34
N ASP A 65 3.03 5.21 -9.52
CA ASP A 65 3.90 6.30 -9.97
C ASP A 65 3.86 6.53 -11.49
N THR A 66 2.65 6.71 -12.03
CA THR A 66 2.42 6.80 -13.48
C THR A 66 2.98 8.06 -14.15
N ASN A 67 3.45 9.04 -13.37
CA ASN A 67 4.12 10.25 -13.84
C ASN A 67 5.61 10.33 -13.43
N GLY A 68 6.15 9.30 -12.77
CA GLY A 68 7.54 9.21 -12.35
C GLY A 68 7.96 10.19 -11.25
N GLN A 69 7.03 10.96 -10.68
CA GLN A 69 7.34 11.94 -9.65
C GLN A 69 7.65 11.29 -8.31
N GLY A 70 7.03 10.16 -8.01
CA GLY A 70 7.27 9.42 -6.78
C GLY A 70 8.70 8.94 -6.68
N ASN A 71 9.22 8.33 -7.74
CA ASN A 71 10.60 7.88 -7.81
C ASN A 71 11.60 9.04 -7.72
N GLN A 72 11.29 10.19 -8.34
CA GLN A 72 12.13 11.40 -8.24
C GLN A 72 12.16 11.97 -6.81
N GLN A 73 11.05 11.89 -6.08
CA GLN A 73 10.91 12.42 -4.72
C GLN A 73 11.31 11.41 -3.64
N GLY A 74 11.40 10.12 -3.99
CA GLY A 74 11.63 9.02 -3.06
C GLY A 74 10.38 8.55 -2.31
N HIS A 75 9.20 9.12 -2.59
CA HIS A 75 7.92 8.68 -2.01
C HIS A 75 6.73 9.11 -2.86
N LEU A 76 5.55 8.52 -2.60
CA LEU A 76 4.27 8.99 -3.12
C LEU A 76 3.41 9.58 -1.98
N THR A 77 2.68 10.65 -2.26
CA THR A 77 1.54 11.05 -1.41
C THR A 77 0.31 10.28 -1.86
N VAL A 78 -0.32 9.56 -0.94
CA VAL A 78 -1.45 8.67 -1.26
C VAL A 78 -2.61 8.84 -0.27
N ASN A 79 -3.81 8.60 -0.76
CA ASN A 79 -4.97 8.29 0.08
C ASN A 79 -5.12 6.76 0.18
N TYR A 80 -5.66 6.27 1.28
CA TYR A 80 -5.99 4.85 1.44
C TYR A 80 -7.36 4.64 2.08
N THR A 81 -7.98 3.49 1.80
CA THR A 81 -9.21 3.06 2.46
C THR A 81 -9.18 1.55 2.65
N PHE A 82 -9.58 1.07 3.83
CA PHE A 82 -9.74 -0.37 4.08
C PHE A 82 -10.87 -0.94 3.24
N VAL A 83 -10.62 -2.09 2.60
CA VAL A 83 -11.58 -2.79 1.74
C VAL A 83 -11.62 -4.29 2.07
N ASN A 84 -12.74 -4.94 1.73
CA ASN A 84 -12.95 -6.37 1.91
C ASN A 84 -12.43 -7.19 0.72
#